data_AF-A0A6J4X6M4-F1
#
_entry.id   AF-A0A6J4X6M4-F1
#
_cell.length_a   1.000
_cell.length_b   1.000
_cell.length_c   1.000
_cell.angle_alpha   90.00
_cell.angle_beta   90.00
_cell.angle_gamma   90.00
#
_symmetry.space_group_name_H-M   'P 1'
#
loop_
_entity.id
_entity.type
_entity.pdbx_description
1 polymer ?
#
loop_
_entity_poly.entity_id
_entity_poly.type
_entity_poly.pdbx_seq_one_letter_code
_entity_poly.pdbx_strand_id
1 'polypeptide(L)'
;MFRVGTDFLSLASGMVNADVIAAARKRKMEVHVWTVNRPDGMSYFINLGVDNIITDYPAKLAAVINERATLNDVDKFLLVAADMLKR
;
A
#
# COMPACT_ATOMS: atom_id res chain seq x y z
N MET A 1 4.95 11.13 17.27
CA MET A 1 5.57 12.44 16.92
C MET A 1 6.87 12.14 16.19
N PHE A 2 6.91 12.26 14.85
CA PHE A 2 8.16 12.10 14.09
C PHE A 2 8.95 13.40 14.19
N ARG A 3 10.18 13.34 14.71
CA ARG A 3 11.02 14.50 15.06
C ARG A 3 12.41 14.42 14.43
N VAL A 4 12.45 13.96 13.18
CA VAL A 4 13.64 13.88 12.32
C VAL A 4 13.20 14.37 10.93
N GLY A 5 13.97 15.27 10.32
CA GLY A 5 13.70 15.78 8.96
C GLY A 5 13.87 14.65 7.95
N THR A 6 12.77 13.98 7.62
CA THR A 6 12.72 12.81 6.75
C THR A 6 11.58 12.99 5.76
N ASP A 7 11.80 12.52 4.53
CA ASP A 7 10.82 12.67 3.45
C ASP A 7 9.89 11.45 3.34
N PHE A 8 10.24 10.32 3.97
CA PHE A 8 9.45 9.09 3.94
C PHE A 8 9.57 8.26 5.22
N LEU A 9 8.59 7.37 5.42
CA LEU A 9 8.57 6.33 6.44
C LEU A 9 8.69 4.97 5.75
N SER A 10 9.67 4.16 6.12
CA SER A 10 9.79 2.76 5.67
C SER A 10 9.43 1.82 6.79
N LEU A 11 8.30 1.12 6.69
CA LEU A 11 7.68 0.37 7.78
C LEU A 11 7.41 -1.08 7.41
N ALA A 12 7.50 -1.96 8.41
CA ALA A 12 7.07 -3.34 8.28
C ALA A 12 5.56 -3.41 7.95
N SER A 13 5.14 -4.35 7.11
CA SER A 13 3.75 -4.46 6.63
C SER A 13 2.71 -4.54 7.75
N GLY A 14 3.03 -5.23 8.85
CA GLY A 14 2.16 -5.29 10.02
C GLY A 14 1.99 -3.97 10.79
N MET A 15 2.81 -2.95 10.50
CA MET A 15 2.73 -1.63 11.12
C MET A 15 2.02 -0.58 10.24
N VAL A 16 1.79 -0.89 8.96
CA VAL A 16 1.16 0.04 8.02
C VAL A 16 -0.35 -0.15 8.05
N ASN A 17 -1.07 0.91 8.41
CA ASN A 17 -2.52 0.95 8.43
C ASN A 17 -3.03 2.33 7.96
N ALA A 18 -4.36 2.49 7.88
CA ALA A 18 -4.97 3.72 7.38
C ALA A 18 -4.60 4.97 8.20
N ASP A 19 -4.45 4.84 9.52
CA ASP A 19 -4.08 5.95 10.39
C ASP A 19 -2.63 6.40 10.15
N VAL A 20 -1.72 5.44 9.91
CA VAL A 20 -0.34 5.72 9.53
C VAL A 20 -0.29 6.47 8.20
N ILE A 21 -1.02 6.01 7.18
CA ILE A 21 -1.10 6.70 5.88
C ILE A 21 -1.63 8.12 6.04
N ALA A 22 -2.73 8.30 6.78
CA ALA A 22 -3.30 9.63 7.02
C ALA A 22 -2.32 10.56 7.76
N ALA A 23 -1.61 10.04 8.76
CA ALA A 23 -0.63 10.79 9.54
C ALA A 23 0.61 11.19 8.74
N ALA A 24 1.07 10.33 7.83
CA ALA A 24 2.20 10.60 6.93
C ALA A 24 1.81 11.63 5.87
N ARG A 25 0.64 11.46 5.23
CA ARG A 25 0.12 12.41 4.23
C ARG A 25 -0.05 13.82 4.79
N LYS A 26 -0.55 13.97 6.02
CA LYS A 26 -0.65 15.29 6.71
C LYS A 26 0.72 15.97 6.87
N ARG A 27 1.80 15.19 6.91
CA ARG A 27 3.18 15.66 7.05
C ARG A 27 3.92 15.74 5.71
N LYS A 28 3.23 15.45 4.59
CA LYS A 28 3.83 15.36 3.25
C LYS A 28 4.99 14.35 3.19
N MET A 29 4.86 13.26 3.94
CA MET A 29 5.82 12.16 3.92
C MET A 29 5.26 11.00 3.11
N GLU A 30 6.11 10.33 2.35
CA GLU A 30 5.79 9.08 1.69
C GLU A 30 5.75 7.92 2.69
N VAL A 31 5.00 6.87 2.38
CA VAL A 31 5.00 5.60 3.11
C VAL A 31 5.45 4.47 2.21
N HIS A 32 6.57 3.85 2.57
CA HIS A 32 7.12 2.68 1.93
C HIS A 32 6.88 1.47 2.83
N VAL A 33 6.35 0.38 2.28
CA VAL A 33 6.04 -0.84 3.03
C VAL A 33 6.96 -1.99 2.66
N TRP A 34 7.48 -2.70 3.67
CA TRP A 34 8.31 -3.90 3.49
C TRP A 34 7.91 -5.00 4.48
N THR A 35 8.20 -6.27 4.27
CA THR A 35 8.32 -6.93 2.97
C THR A 35 6.94 -7.47 2.60
N VAL A 36 6.44 -7.13 1.41
CA VAL A 36 5.12 -7.61 0.94
C VAL A 36 5.33 -8.63 -0.17
N ASN A 37 5.10 -9.90 0.14
CA ASN A 37 5.44 -11.00 -0.78
C ASN A 37 4.22 -11.67 -1.44
N ARG A 38 3.02 -11.39 -0.96
CA ARG A 38 1.79 -12.00 -1.46
C ARG A 38 0.97 -11.01 -2.31
N PRO A 39 0.38 -11.45 -3.45
CA PRO A 39 -0.40 -10.58 -4.33
C PRO A 39 -1.60 -9.89 -3.66
N ASP A 40 -2.29 -10.59 -2.75
CA ASP A 40 -3.40 -10.02 -1.96
C ASP A 40 -2.92 -8.84 -1.10
N GLY A 41 -1.79 -9.00 -0.40
CA GLY A 41 -1.14 -7.93 0.34
C GLY A 41 -0.66 -6.78 -0.54
N MET A 42 -0.11 -7.06 -1.72
CA MET A 42 0.32 -6.02 -2.67
C MET A 42 -0.87 -5.18 -3.12
N SER A 43 -1.97 -5.83 -3.54
CA SER A 43 -3.20 -5.16 -3.96
C SER A 43 -3.80 -4.32 -2.82
N TYR A 44 -3.82 -4.87 -1.60
CA TYR A 44 -4.27 -4.18 -0.39
C TYR A 44 -3.46 -2.91 -0.11
N PHE A 45 -2.13 -2.99 -0.10
CA PHE A 45 -1.30 -1.81 0.20
C PHE A 45 -1.39 -0.74 -0.90
N ILE A 46 -1.55 -1.14 -2.16
CA ILE A 46 -1.86 -0.19 -3.24
C ILE A 46 -3.19 0.52 -2.97
N ASN A 47 -4.24 -0.22 -2.58
CA ASN A 47 -5.54 0.36 -2.20
C ASN A 47 -5.44 1.28 -0.98
N LEU A 48 -4.62 0.89 0.01
CA LEU A 48 -4.39 1.67 1.23
C LEU A 48 -3.65 2.99 0.94
N GLY A 49 -2.96 3.06 -0.20
CA GLY A 49 -2.28 4.27 -0.69
C GLY A 49 -0.86 4.41 -0.16
N VAL A 50 -0.12 3.31 -0.03
CA VAL A 50 1.35 3.37 0.13
C VAL A 50 1.99 3.90 -1.15
N ASP A 51 3.10 4.59 -1.02
CA ASP A 51 3.85 5.17 -2.15
C ASP A 51 4.85 4.17 -2.75
N ASN A 52 5.31 3.19 -1.95
CA ASN A 52 6.26 2.16 -2.40
C ASN A 52 6.01 0.80 -1.72
N ILE A 53 6.19 -0.29 -2.46
CA ILE A 53 6.16 -1.66 -1.96
C ILE A 53 7.53 -2.31 -2.21
N ILE A 54 8.18 -2.74 -1.13
CA ILE A 54 9.41 -3.51 -1.14
C ILE A 54 9.05 -5.00 -1.02
N THR A 55 9.53 -5.81 -1.96
CA THR A 55 9.18 -7.21 -2.12
C THR A 55 10.37 -8.04 -2.60
N ASP A 56 10.39 -9.31 -2.22
CA ASP A 56 11.33 -10.29 -2.76
C ASP A 56 10.91 -10.77 -4.17
N TYR A 57 9.68 -10.44 -4.59
CA TYR A 57 9.08 -10.89 -5.84
C TYR A 57 8.66 -9.73 -6.76
N PRO A 58 9.61 -8.95 -7.33
CA PRO A 58 9.29 -7.79 -8.14
C PRO A 58 8.44 -8.13 -9.37
N ALA A 59 8.64 -9.29 -9.99
CA ALA A 59 7.84 -9.74 -11.13
C ALA A 59 6.36 -9.98 -10.75
N LYS A 60 6.09 -10.45 -9.53
CA LYS A 60 4.70 -10.62 -9.03
C LYS A 60 4.04 -9.27 -8.80
N LEU A 61 4.78 -8.32 -8.22
CA LEU A 61 4.26 -6.96 -8.02
C LEU A 61 3.94 -6.28 -9.36
N ALA A 62 4.83 -6.42 -10.36
CA ALA A 62 4.57 -5.91 -11.70
C ALA A 62 3.30 -6.51 -12.33
N ALA A 63 3.09 -7.83 -12.17
CA ALA A 63 1.87 -8.48 -12.64
C ALA A 63 0.61 -7.92 -11.95
N VAL A 64 0.64 -7.74 -10.63
CA VAL A 64 -0.47 -7.14 -9.86
C VAL A 64 -0.77 -5.71 -10.33
N ILE A 65 0.26 -4.88 -10.56
CA ILE A 65 0.07 -3.51 -11.04
C ILE A 65 -0.57 -3.51 -12.43
N ASN A 66 -0.09 -4.37 -13.34
CA ASN A 66 -0.60 -4.46 -14.70
C ASN A 66 -2.05 -4.97 -14.73
N GLU A 67 -2.38 -5.99 -13.93
CA GLU A 67 -3.75 -6.49 -13.79
C GLU A 67 -4.67 -5.40 -13.25
N ARG A 68 -4.24 -4.65 -12.23
CA ARG A 68 -5.05 -3.54 -11.68
C ARG A 68 -5.25 -2.39 -12.65
N ALA A 69 -4.32 -2.19 -13.60
CA ALA A 69 -4.44 -1.15 -14.62
C ALA A 69 -5.56 -1.43 -15.64
N THR A 70 -5.98 -2.69 -15.81
CA THR A 70 -7.07 -3.07 -16.72
C THR A 70 -8.46 -2.94 -16.08
N LEU A 71 -8.54 -2.75 -14.77
CA LEU A 71 -9.79 -2.67 -14.02
C LEU A 71 -10.52 -1.35 -14.25
N ASN A 72 -11.85 -1.44 -14.39
CA ASN A 72 -12.72 -0.26 -14.38
C ASN A 72 -12.92 0.26 -12.94
N ASP A 73 -13.60 1.40 -12.81
CA ASP A 73 -13.80 2.04 -11.50
C ASP A 73 -14.68 1.23 -10.55
N VAL A 74 -15.64 0.47 -11.08
CA VAL A 74 -16.49 -0.43 -10.29
C VAL A 74 -15.66 -1.58 -9.72
N ASP A 75 -14.82 -2.21 -10.54
CA ASP A 75 -13.94 -3.30 -10.11
C ASP A 75 -12.94 -2.82 -9.05
N LYS A 76 -12.36 -1.63 -9.23
CA LYS A 76 -11.48 -1.00 -8.23
C LYS A 76 -12.22 -0.72 -6.93
N PHE A 77 -13.45 -0.22 -7.01
CA PHE A 77 -14.29 0.00 -5.82
C PHE A 77 -14.59 -1.31 -5.09
N LEU A 78 -14.94 -2.37 -5.82
CA LEU A 78 -15.19 -3.70 -5.26
C LEU A 78 -13.95 -4.28 -4.57
N LEU A 79 -12.75 -4.06 -5.13
CA LEU A 79 -11.50 -4.46 -4.46
C LEU A 79 -11.31 -3.73 -3.13
N VAL A 80 -11.50 -2.41 -3.09
CA VAL A 80 -11.40 -1.63 -1.85
C VAL A 80 -12.44 -2.08 -0.82
N ALA A 81 -13.69 -2.33 -1.26
CA ALA A 81 -14.74 -2.83 -0.39
C ALA A 81 -14.42 -4.23 0.16
N ALA A 82 -13.87 -5.13 -0.68
CA ALA A 82 -13.45 -6.46 -0.25
C ALA A 82 -12.35 -6.41 0.83
N ASP A 83 -11.43 -5.44 0.75
CA ASP A 83 -10.40 -5.23 1.76
C ASP A 83 -10.97 -4.74 3.11
N MET A 84 -12.10 -4.03 3.10
CA MET A 84 -12.79 -3.63 4.33
C MET A 84 -13.50 -4.81 5.01
N LEU A 85 -13.95 -5.80 4.23
CA LEU A 85 -14.66 -6.99 4.73
C LEU A 85 -13.72 -8.06 5.31
N LYS A 86 -12.45 -8.06 4.94
CA LYS A 86 -11.44 -9.04 5.40
C LYS A 86 -10.80 -8.70 6.76
N ARG A 87 -11.28 -7.64 7.42
CA ARG A 87 -10.77 -7.18 8.73
C ARG A 87 -11.47 -7.86 9.89
#